data_AF-A0A942LPJ7-F1
#
_entry.id   AF-A0A942LPJ7-F1
#
_cell.length_a   1.000
_cell.length_b   1.000
_cell.length_c   1.000
_cell.angle_alpha   90.00
_cell.angle_beta   90.00
_cell.angle_gamma   90.00
#
_symmetry.space_group_name_H-M   'P 1'
#
loop_
_entity.id
_entity.type
_entity.pdbx_description
1 polymer ?
#
loop_
_entity_poly.entity_id
_entity_poly.type
_entity_poly.pdbx_seq_one_letter_code
_entity_poly.pdbx_strand_id
1 'polypeptide(L)' 'MKRSLMPDISFITDQNGAKTHLLLPLKSPKKITLEYIEDIQDIIAYELLKNEESVDYKSSVESIINKKKKLDVSDSN' A
#
# COMPACT_ATOMS: atom_id res chain seq x y z
N MET A 1 -0.27 15.92 -30.18
CA MET A 1 -0.78 15.48 -28.85
C MET A 1 0.38 15.47 -27.87
N LYS A 2 0.33 16.27 -26.79
CA LYS A 2 1.36 16.22 -25.74
C LYS A 2 0.99 15.07 -24.78
N ARG A 3 1.78 13.99 -24.79
CA ARG A 3 1.70 12.96 -23.75
C ARG A 3 2.11 13.63 -22.43
N SER A 4 1.26 13.52 -21.42
CA SER A 4 1.65 13.79 -20.03
C SER A 4 2.83 12.87 -19.74
N LEU A 5 4.04 13.43 -19.59
CA LEU A 5 5.18 12.68 -19.09
C LEU A 5 4.82 12.32 -17.64
N MET A 6 4.45 11.06 -17.41
CA MET A 6 4.54 10.51 -16.06
C MET A 6 5.97 10.75 -15.57
N PRO A 7 6.15 11.18 -14.32
CA PRO A 7 7.49 11.32 -13.76
C PRO A 7 8.18 9.96 -13.85
N ASP A 8 9.42 9.92 -14.36
CA ASP A 8 10.21 8.70 -14.41
C ASP A 8 10.43 8.19 -12.99
N ILE A 9 9.70 7.15 -12.61
CA ILE A 9 9.79 6.50 -11.31
C ILE A 9 11.06 5.65 -11.30
N SER A 10 11.95 5.93 -10.36
CA SER A 10 13.20 5.17 -10.19
C SER A 10 13.24 4.49 -8.83
N PHE A 11 14.03 3.42 -8.69
CA PHE A 11 14.18 2.70 -7.42
C PHE A 11 15.65 2.66 -7.03
N ILE A 12 15.92 2.84 -5.73
CA ILE A 12 17.23 2.52 -5.14
C ILE A 12 17.17 1.06 -4.72
N THR A 13 18.18 0.28 -5.12
CA THR A 13 18.32 -1.13 -4.74
C THR A 13 19.47 -1.31 -3.76
N ASP A 14 19.33 -2.27 -2.86
CA ASP A 14 20.45 -2.71 -2.01
C ASP A 14 21.46 -3.57 -2.81
N GLN A 15 22.52 -4.00 -2.12
CA GLN A 15 23.55 -4.87 -2.67
C GLN A 15 23.05 -6.25 -3.14
N ASN A 16 21.84 -6.66 -2.74
CA ASN A 16 21.20 -7.91 -3.16
C ASN A 16 20.16 -7.68 -4.27
N GLY A 17 19.99 -6.45 -4.75
CA GLY A 17 19.00 -6.07 -5.75
C GLY A 17 17.58 -5.85 -5.20
N ALA A 18 17.39 -5.87 -3.88
CA ALA A 18 16.09 -5.59 -3.27
C ALA A 18 15.80 -4.09 -3.33
N LYS A 19 14.58 -3.72 -3.73
CA LYS A 19 14.14 -2.31 -3.79
C LYS A 19 13.98 -1.77 -2.37
N THR A 20 14.76 -0.75 -2.01
CA THR A 20 14.74 -0.16 -0.66
C THR A 20 14.11 1.22 -0.61
N HIS A 21 14.23 2.01 -1.68
CA HIS A 21 13.67 3.36 -1.73
C HIS A 21 13.04 3.67 -3.09
N LEU A 22 12.00 4.50 -3.05
CA LEU A 22 11.33 5.04 -4.22
C LEU A 22 11.88 6.45 -4.49
N LEU A 23 12.41 6.68 -5.70
CA LEU A 23 12.83 7.99 -6.19
C LEU A 23 11.75 8.55 -7.11
N LEU A 24 11.10 9.61 -6.63
CA LEU A 24 10.10 10.36 -7.38
C LEU A 24 10.64 11.76 -7.68
N PRO A 25 10.90 12.11 -8.96
CA PRO A 25 11.28 13.46 -9.32
C PRO A 25 10.08 14.38 -9.10
N LEU A 26 10.13 15.16 -8.01
CA LEU A 26 9.11 16.15 -7.72
C LEU A 26 9.12 17.23 -8.79
N LYS A 27 7.95 17.52 -9.37
CA LYS A 27 7.78 18.72 -10.19
C LYS A 27 8.17 19.94 -9.36
N SER A 28 8.71 20.98 -10.03
CA SER A 28 8.97 22.28 -9.40
C SER A 28 7.78 22.70 -8.54
N PRO A 29 7.98 23.31 -7.35
CA PRO A 29 6.89 23.66 -6.42
C PRO A 29 5.73 24.42 -7.08
N LYS A 30 6.03 25.23 -8.10
CA LYS A 30 5.04 25.98 -8.90
C LYS A 30 4.14 25.12 -9.80
N LYS A 31 4.41 23.81 -9.91
CA LYS A 31 3.74 22.84 -10.77
C LYS A 31 3.19 21.62 -10.00
N ILE A 32 3.25 21.67 -8.66
CA ILE A 32 2.63 20.65 -7.80
C ILE A 32 1.14 20.98 -7.73
N THR A 33 0.32 20.13 -8.32
CA THR A 33 -1.14 20.17 -8.21
C THR A 33 -1.61 19.12 -7.22
N LEU A 34 -2.88 19.22 -6.77
CA LEU A 34 -3.48 18.19 -5.92
C LEU A 34 -3.47 16.82 -6.61
N GLU A 35 -3.88 16.79 -7.88
CA GLU A 35 -3.88 15.59 -8.73
C GLU A 35 -2.49 14.93 -8.81
N TYR A 36 -1.42 15.72 -8.86
CA TYR A 36 -0.05 15.20 -8.85
C TYR A 36 0.34 14.58 -7.50
N ILE A 37 -0.21 15.07 -6.39
CA ILE A 37 0.01 14.50 -5.07
C ILE A 37 -0.77 13.18 -4.94
N GLU A 38 -2.01 13.14 -5.42
CA GLU A 38 -2.85 11.94 -5.45
C GLU A 38 -2.18 10.82 -6.26
N ASP A 39 -1.66 11.13 -7.45
CA ASP A 39 -0.90 10.18 -8.27
C ASP A 39 0.28 9.54 -7.49
N ILE A 40 1.01 10.35 -6.72
CA ILE A 40 2.14 9.87 -5.90
C ILE A 40 1.64 8.97 -4.77
N GLN A 41 0.54 9.33 -4.12
CA GLN A 41 -0.06 8.54 -3.04
C GLN A 41 -0.54 7.18 -3.55
N ASP A 42 -1.16 7.13 -4.73
CA ASP A 42 -1.62 5.89 -5.35
C ASP A 42 -0.46 4.94 -5.69
N ILE A 43 0.67 5.48 -6.19
CA ILE A 43 1.88 4.68 -6.44
C ILE A 43 2.41 4.08 -5.14
N ILE A 44 2.47 4.87 -4.06
CA ILE A 44 2.94 4.39 -2.76
C ILE A 44 1.99 3.31 -2.22
N ALA A 45 0.67 3.53 -2.27
CA ALA A 45 -0.32 2.57 -1.81
C ALA A 45 -0.25 1.24 -2.58
N TYR A 46 -0.10 1.30 -3.91
CA TYR A 46 0.03 0.11 -4.74
C TYR A 46 1.28 -0.73 -4.40
N GLU A 47 2.42 -0.09 -4.17
CA GLU A 47 3.64 -0.83 -3.80
C GLU A 47 3.58 -1.38 -2.36
N LEU A 48 2.87 -0.72 -1.45
CA LEU A 48 2.63 -1.26 -0.10
C LEU A 48 1.70 -2.49 -0.12
N LEU A 49 0.65 -2.47 -0.94
CA LEU A 49 -0.27 -3.59 -1.12
C LEU A 49 0.41 -4.88 -1.59
N LYS A 50 1.53 -4.79 -2.33
CA LYS A 50 2.29 -5.98 -2.78
C LYS A 50 2.95 -6.74 -1.63
N ASN A 51 3.21 -6.07 -0.52
CA ASN A 51 3.84 -6.64 0.66
C ASN A 51 2.83 -6.97 1.76
N GLU A 52 1.55 -6.61 1.60
CA GLU A 52 0.50 -7.11 2.46
C GLU A 52 0.21 -8.56 2.11
N GLU A 53 0.35 -9.45 3.10
CA GLU A 53 -0.16 -10.81 2.97
C GLU A 53 -1.65 -10.73 2.64
N SER A 54 -2.02 -11.27 1.48
CA SER A 54 -3.41 -11.52 1.11
C SER A 54 -4.05 -12.35 2.23
N VAL A 55 -4.80 -11.71 3.11
CA VAL A 55 -5.50 -12.43 4.17
C VAL A 55 -6.71 -13.10 3.52
N ASP A 56 -6.74 -14.43 3.53
CA ASP A 56 -7.90 -15.18 3.07
C ASP A 56 -9.14 -14.72 3.87
N TYR A 57 -10.10 -14.16 3.15
CA TYR A 57 -11.32 -13.61 3.74
C TYR A 57 -12.05 -14.66 4.58
N LYS A 58 -12.08 -15.91 4.10
CA LYS A 58 -12.76 -17.00 4.79
C LYS A 58 -12.08 -17.34 6.12
N SER A 59 -10.77 -17.51 6.11
CA SER A 59 -9.96 -17.74 7.31
C SER A 59 -10.08 -16.59 8.33
N SER A 60 -10.16 -15.35 7.86
CA SER A 60 -10.34 -14.16 8.70
C SER A 60 -11.72 -14.15 9.40
N VAL A 61 -12.78 -14.41 8.63
CA VAL A 61 -14.16 -14.44 9.13
C VAL A 61 -14.36 -15.58 10.13
N GLU A 62 -13.85 -16.78 9.83
CA GLU A 62 -13.92 -17.93 10.74
C GLU A 62 -13.19 -17.66 12.06
N SER A 63 -12.03 -16.98 12.00
CA SER A 63 -11.29 -16.56 13.20
C SER A 63 -12.07 -15.58 14.07
N ILE A 64 -12.75 -14.60 13.47
CA ILE A 64 -13.58 -13.62 14.18
C ILE A 64 -14.79 -14.31 14.83
N ILE A 65 -15.48 -15.18 14.10
CA ILE A 65 -16.65 -15.92 14.61
C ILE A 65 -16.24 -16.83 15.78
N ASN A 66 -15.13 -17.56 15.64
CA ASN A 66 -14.64 -18.44 16.69
C ASN A 66 -14.16 -17.67 17.93
N LYS A 67 -13.59 -16.48 17.75
CA LYS A 67 -13.20 -15.61 18.86
C LYS A 67 -14.41 -15.09 19.64
N LYS A 68 -15.49 -14.69 18.94
CA LYS A 68 -16.76 -14.31 19.59
C LYS A 68 -17.38 -15.46 20.37
N LYS A 69 -17.48 -16.65 19.77
CA LYS A 69 -18.03 -17.84 20.45
C LYS A 69 -17.29 -18.19 21.74
N LYS A 70 -15.95 -18.01 21.78
CA LYS A 70 -15.16 -18.26 22.99
C LYS A 70 -15.43 -17.25 24.11
N LEU A 71 -15.78 -16.00 23.76
CA LEU A 71 -16.11 -14.95 24.73
C LEU A 71 -17.53 -15.14 25.29
N ASP A 72 -18.50 -15.51 24.45
CA ASP A 72 -19.88 -15.76 24.89
C ASP A 72 -19.96 -16.97 25.85
N VAL A 73 -19.06 -17.95 25.68
CA VAL A 73 -18.95 -19.12 26.57
C VAL A 73 -18.28 -18.78 27.90
N SER A 74 -17.37 -17.79 27.96
CA SER A 74 -16.74 -17.37 29.21
C SER A 74 -17.63 -16.51 30.11
N ASP A 75 -18.61 -15.82 29.53
CA ASP A 75 -19.55 -14.95 30.28
C ASP A 75 -20.77 -15.72 30.84
N SER A 76 -20.85 -17.03 30.57
CA SER A 76 -21.95 -17.92 31.00
C SER A 76 -21.60 -18.82 32.20
N ASN A 77 -20.45 -18.61 32.85
CA ASN A 77 -20.00 -19.25 34.10
C ASN A 77 -19.80 -18.21 35.20
#